data_AF-A0A7V6NHJ0-F1
#
_entry.id   AF-A0A7V6NHJ0-F1
#
_cell.length_a   1.000
_cell.length_b   1.000
_cell.length_c   1.000
_cell.angle_alpha   90.00
_cell.angle_beta   90.00
_cell.angle_gamma   90.00
#
_symmetry.space_group_name_H-M   'P 1'
#
loop_
_entity.id
_entity.type
_entity.pdbx_description
1 polymer ?
#
loop_
_entity_poly.entity_id
_entity_poly.type
_entity_poly.pdbx_seq_one_letter_code
_entity_poly.pdbx_strand_id
1 'polypeptide(L)'
;MELTHKNYHSIEMNRKYMSQSQFKSFLPQYGGCEAKAMAKLTGEYVDPDNDVFLLGGYVHAWNSGDLQDFMVDNPSLFKRDGSLYNKYAIGDLMIEVLRKDPMVEKAREGDKEVIMTGELFDMPWKIMIDIYNPKLGVFTDLKTCREIHRTYWNEDLRERQNFIDYWGHDVQMAVYAEIERQQRSGEGYFAPHVIAVSKENPPDKEIFHFI
;
A
#
# COMPACT_ATOMS: atom_id res chain seq x y z
N MET A 1 2.45 23.35 8.53
CA MET A 1 1.65 22.74 7.45
C MET A 1 0.95 21.50 8.00
N GLU A 2 -0.34 21.35 7.72
CA GLU A 2 -1.11 20.15 8.07
C GLU A 2 -0.90 19.04 7.02
N LEU A 3 -0.98 17.78 7.45
CA LEU A 3 -0.84 16.62 6.57
C LEU A 3 -2.17 16.37 5.83
N THR A 4 -2.12 16.16 4.52
CA THR A 4 -3.26 15.99 3.62
C THR A 4 -2.90 14.97 2.54
N HIS A 5 -3.87 14.45 1.78
CA HIS A 5 -3.61 13.55 0.66
C HIS A 5 -2.65 14.15 -0.37
N LYS A 6 -2.82 15.45 -0.68
CA LYS A 6 -2.02 16.16 -1.69
C LYS A 6 -0.55 16.30 -1.32
N ASN A 7 -0.24 16.45 -0.04
CA ASN A 7 1.14 16.65 0.44
C ASN A 7 1.69 15.44 1.20
N TYR A 8 0.95 14.32 1.27
CA TYR A 8 1.32 13.14 2.07
C TYR A 8 2.70 12.60 1.71
N HIS A 9 3.03 12.58 0.41
CA HIS A 9 4.32 12.11 -0.11
C HIS A 9 5.36 13.23 -0.31
N SER A 10 5.06 14.46 0.08
CA SER A 10 5.98 15.59 -0.12
C SER A 10 7.25 15.43 0.73
N ILE A 11 8.36 16.00 0.24
CA ILE A 11 9.64 16.01 0.97
C ILE A 11 9.47 16.64 2.36
N GLU A 12 8.69 17.72 2.49
CA GLU A 12 8.42 18.37 3.78
C GLU A 12 7.76 17.40 4.76
N MET A 13 6.73 16.68 4.32
CA MET A 13 6.02 15.73 5.18
C MET A 13 6.85 14.49 5.49
N ASN A 14 7.70 14.01 4.56
CA ASN A 14 8.60 12.88 4.81
C ASN A 14 9.77 13.25 5.72
N ARG A 15 10.19 14.52 5.77
CA ARG A 15 11.15 15.01 6.78
C ARG A 15 10.53 15.10 8.17
N LYS A 16 9.25 15.47 8.23
CA LYS A 16 8.52 15.66 9.49
C LYS A 16 8.04 14.35 10.10
N TYR A 17 7.57 13.40 9.29
CA TYR A 17 6.96 12.16 9.75
C TYR A 17 7.62 10.96 9.08
N MET A 18 7.97 9.95 9.88
CA MET A 18 8.34 8.64 9.39
C MET A 18 7.12 7.94 8.77
N SER A 19 7.33 7.15 7.72
CA SER A 19 6.31 6.25 7.18
C SER A 19 6.85 4.84 7.05
N GLN A 20 5.95 3.87 6.89
CA GLN A 20 6.31 2.48 6.65
C GLN A 20 7.24 2.33 5.41
N SER A 21 6.89 2.99 4.30
CA SER A 21 7.68 2.97 3.07
C SER A 21 9.04 3.63 3.24
N GLN A 22 9.11 4.72 4.00
CA GLN A 22 10.36 5.41 4.32
C GLN A 22 11.25 4.53 5.21
N PHE A 23 10.71 3.92 6.26
CA PHE A 23 11.41 2.98 7.12
C PHE A 23 12.05 1.85 6.31
N LYS A 24 11.28 1.20 5.42
CA LYS A 24 11.81 0.16 4.51
C LYS A 24 12.95 0.67 3.63
N SER A 25 12.88 1.93 3.18
CA SER A 25 13.90 2.50 2.31
C SER A 25 15.28 2.63 2.97
N PHE A 26 15.36 2.63 4.30
CA PHE A 26 16.63 2.61 5.04
C PHE A 26 17.21 1.20 5.21
N LEU A 27 16.37 0.16 5.21
CA LEU A 27 16.77 -1.17 5.65
C LEU A 27 17.18 -2.09 4.47
N PRO A 28 18.42 -2.64 4.48
CA PRO A 28 18.90 -3.53 3.42
C PRO A 28 18.01 -4.75 3.18
N GLN A 29 17.38 -5.30 4.23
CA GLN A 29 16.49 -6.47 4.14
C GLN A 29 15.28 -6.25 3.21
N TYR A 30 14.88 -5.00 2.97
CA TYR A 30 13.81 -4.63 2.03
C TYR A 30 14.36 -4.02 0.73
N GLY A 31 15.65 -4.20 0.44
CA GLY A 31 16.35 -3.56 -0.69
C GLY A 31 16.64 -2.06 -0.46
N GLY A 32 16.56 -1.60 0.79
CA GLY A 32 16.85 -0.23 1.19
C GLY A 32 18.34 0.10 1.24
N CYS A 33 18.64 1.39 1.33
CA CYS A 33 19.99 1.91 1.51
C CYS A 33 19.91 3.27 2.22
N GLU A 34 20.56 3.38 3.38
CA GLU A 34 20.54 4.58 4.22
C GLU A 34 20.93 5.84 3.45
N ALA A 35 22.03 5.79 2.69
CA ALA A 35 22.50 6.93 1.91
C ALA A 35 21.48 7.36 0.84
N LYS A 36 20.84 6.41 0.15
CA LYS A 36 19.79 6.70 -0.84
C LYS A 36 18.55 7.28 -0.17
N ALA A 37 18.13 6.72 0.97
CA ALA A 37 16.98 7.20 1.73
C ALA A 37 17.20 8.65 2.22
N MET A 38 18.39 8.95 2.71
CA MET A 38 18.76 10.32 3.08
C MET A 38 18.79 11.26 1.88
N ALA A 39 19.35 10.85 0.75
CA ALA A 39 19.36 11.68 -0.47
C ALA A 39 17.94 11.99 -0.99
N LYS A 40 16.99 11.05 -0.85
CA LYS A 40 15.57 11.31 -1.14
C LYS A 40 14.96 12.31 -0.17
N LEU A 41 15.30 12.23 1.11
CA LEU A 41 14.82 13.18 2.12
C LEU A 41 15.39 14.57 1.93
N THR A 42 16.62 14.70 1.43
CA THR A 42 17.22 16.00 1.13
C THR A 42 16.76 16.56 -0.23
N GLY A 43 16.18 15.72 -1.09
CA GLY A 43 15.76 16.07 -2.45
C GLY A 43 16.90 15.99 -3.47
N GLU A 44 18.06 15.47 -3.07
CA GLU A 44 19.23 15.25 -3.94
C GLU A 44 19.04 14.08 -4.91
N TYR A 45 18.12 13.16 -4.59
CA TYR A 45 17.82 12.01 -5.41
C TYR A 45 16.30 11.84 -5.62
N VAL A 46 15.90 11.67 -6.88
CA VAL A 46 14.55 11.31 -7.30
C VAL A 46 14.61 9.95 -7.98
N ASP A 47 13.75 9.01 -7.60
CA ASP A 47 13.70 7.73 -8.31
C ASP A 47 13.26 7.97 -9.77
N PRO A 48 13.81 7.22 -10.73
CA PRO A 48 13.28 7.24 -12.08
C PRO A 48 11.83 6.76 -12.07
N ASP A 49 11.02 7.29 -13.00
CA ASP A 49 9.65 6.83 -13.20
C ASP A 49 9.65 5.31 -13.37
N ASN A 50 8.93 4.63 -12.49
CA ASN A 50 8.85 3.18 -12.49
C ASN A 50 7.43 2.74 -12.79
N ASP A 51 7.23 2.29 -14.03
CA ASP A 51 5.99 1.71 -14.54
C ASP A 51 5.40 0.60 -13.65
N VAL A 52 6.23 -0.04 -12.82
CA VAL A 52 5.84 -1.15 -11.94
C VAL A 52 4.75 -0.74 -10.94
N PHE A 53 4.71 0.53 -10.52
CA PHE A 53 3.70 1.02 -9.58
C PHE A 53 2.39 1.45 -10.23
N LEU A 54 2.37 1.73 -11.53
CA LEU A 54 1.19 2.26 -12.23
C LEU A 54 0.01 1.28 -12.19
N LEU A 55 0.26 -0.01 -12.36
CA LEU A 55 -0.80 -1.03 -12.27
C LEU A 55 -1.36 -1.12 -10.84
N GLY A 56 -0.51 -1.06 -9.82
CA GLY A 56 -0.96 -1.02 -8.43
C GLY A 56 -1.81 0.22 -8.17
N GLY A 57 -1.30 1.39 -8.52
CA GLY A 57 -2.01 2.67 -8.41
C GLY A 57 -3.37 2.67 -9.13
N TYR A 58 -3.46 2.03 -10.30
CA TYR A 58 -4.72 1.88 -11.04
C TYR A 58 -5.77 1.12 -10.20
N VAL A 59 -5.40 -0.01 -9.60
CA VAL A 59 -6.31 -0.81 -8.77
C VAL A 59 -6.63 -0.12 -7.44
N HIS A 60 -5.67 0.59 -6.83
CA HIS A 60 -5.92 1.41 -5.64
C HIS A 60 -6.86 2.59 -5.92
N ALA A 61 -6.68 3.30 -7.04
CA ALA A 61 -7.55 4.41 -7.43
C ALA A 61 -8.99 3.94 -7.69
N TRP A 62 -9.16 2.73 -8.22
CA TRP A 62 -10.48 2.11 -8.23
C TRP A 62 -11.04 1.86 -6.82
N ASN A 63 -10.20 1.44 -5.88
CA ASN A 63 -10.62 1.20 -4.51
C ASN A 63 -11.04 2.48 -3.77
N SER A 64 -10.33 3.59 -3.99
CA SER A 64 -10.64 4.90 -3.40
C SER A 64 -11.78 5.63 -4.09
N GLY A 65 -12.07 5.30 -5.36
CA GLY A 65 -13.09 5.97 -6.18
C GLY A 65 -12.51 7.01 -7.16
N ASP A 66 -11.19 7.17 -7.21
CA ASP A 66 -10.49 8.21 -7.98
C ASP A 66 -9.89 7.68 -9.30
N LEU A 67 -10.36 6.53 -9.80
CA LEU A 67 -9.80 5.88 -10.99
C LEU A 67 -9.73 6.81 -12.20
N GLN A 68 -10.75 7.64 -12.41
CA GLN A 68 -10.81 8.57 -13.53
C GLN A 68 -9.72 9.64 -13.44
N ASP A 69 -9.53 10.22 -12.26
CA ASP A 69 -8.51 11.24 -12.02
C ASP A 69 -7.11 10.64 -12.13
N PHE A 70 -6.91 9.42 -11.58
CA PHE A 70 -5.65 8.69 -11.72
C PHE A 70 -5.28 8.44 -13.19
N MET A 71 -6.25 8.10 -14.04
CA MET A 71 -6.01 7.91 -15.48
C MET A 71 -5.65 9.22 -16.18
N VAL A 72 -6.26 10.35 -15.79
CA VAL A 72 -5.93 11.68 -16.33
C VAL A 72 -4.50 12.09 -15.96
N ASP A 73 -4.10 11.85 -14.71
CA ASP A 73 -2.78 12.20 -14.20
C ASP A 73 -1.66 11.27 -14.72
N ASN A 74 -2.03 10.11 -15.26
CA ASN A 74 -1.09 9.09 -15.76
C ASN A 74 -1.36 8.70 -17.23
N PRO A 75 -1.17 9.63 -18.20
CA PRO A 75 -1.44 9.36 -19.61
C PRO A 75 -0.54 8.26 -20.21
N SER A 76 0.58 7.93 -19.55
CA SER A 76 1.47 6.81 -19.92
C SER A 76 0.82 5.43 -19.85
N LEU A 77 -0.34 5.31 -19.18
CA LEU A 77 -1.17 4.11 -19.18
C LEU A 77 -1.72 3.76 -20.58
N PHE A 78 -1.87 4.76 -21.45
CA PHE A 78 -2.58 4.64 -22.71
C PHE A 78 -1.65 4.61 -23.92
N LYS A 79 -2.07 3.85 -24.92
CA LYS A 79 -1.54 3.92 -26.28
C LYS A 79 -2.07 5.19 -26.96
N ARG A 80 -1.51 5.52 -28.11
CA ARG A 80 -1.95 6.67 -28.94
C ARG A 80 -3.41 6.58 -29.40
N ASP A 81 -3.98 5.37 -29.47
CA ASP A 81 -5.38 5.14 -29.84
C ASP A 81 -6.36 5.28 -28.66
N GLY A 82 -5.86 5.62 -27.46
CA GLY A 82 -6.66 5.75 -26.25
C GLY A 82 -6.95 4.44 -25.51
N SER A 83 -6.52 3.28 -26.05
CA SER A 83 -6.61 2.00 -25.34
C SER A 83 -5.49 1.83 -24.32
N LEU A 84 -5.74 1.11 -23.22
CA LEU A 84 -4.71 0.78 -22.24
C LEU A 84 -3.61 -0.11 -22.86
N TYR A 85 -2.36 0.07 -22.42
CA TYR A 85 -1.34 -0.95 -22.67
C TYR A 85 -1.74 -2.27 -22.01
N ASN A 86 -1.39 -3.39 -22.65
CA ASN A 86 -1.77 -4.72 -22.16
C ASN A 86 -1.30 -5.00 -20.72
N LYS A 87 -0.14 -4.43 -20.33
CA LYS A 87 0.39 -4.50 -18.96
C LYS A 87 -0.50 -3.83 -17.91
N TYR A 88 -1.39 -2.92 -18.31
CA TYR A 88 -2.36 -2.24 -17.44
C TYR A 88 -3.79 -2.77 -17.62
N ALA A 89 -4.13 -3.30 -18.79
CA ALA A 89 -5.44 -3.89 -19.07
C ALA A 89 -5.77 -5.09 -18.15
N ILE A 90 -4.76 -5.78 -17.59
CA ILE A 90 -4.97 -6.79 -16.54
C ILE A 90 -5.63 -6.20 -15.29
N GLY A 91 -5.45 -4.90 -15.03
CA GLY A 91 -6.07 -4.18 -13.92
C GLY A 91 -7.59 -4.21 -13.96
N ASP A 92 -8.20 -4.16 -15.15
CA ASP A 92 -9.65 -4.30 -15.31
C ASP A 92 -10.13 -5.69 -14.85
N LEU A 93 -9.38 -6.74 -15.20
CA LEU A 93 -9.68 -8.11 -14.77
C LEU A 93 -9.49 -8.28 -13.26
N MET A 94 -8.46 -7.67 -12.67
CA MET A 94 -8.28 -7.66 -11.21
C MET A 94 -9.47 -7.01 -10.51
N ILE A 95 -9.86 -5.83 -10.97
CA ILE A 95 -11.01 -5.09 -10.44
C ILE A 95 -12.29 -5.92 -10.56
N GLU A 96 -12.52 -6.57 -11.71
CA GLU A 96 -13.69 -7.41 -11.93
C GLU A 96 -13.72 -8.60 -10.97
N VAL A 97 -12.60 -9.30 -10.77
CA VAL A 97 -12.47 -10.44 -9.86
C VAL A 97 -12.73 -10.03 -8.41
N LEU A 98 -12.27 -8.83 -8.01
CA LEU A 98 -12.52 -8.26 -6.69
C LEU A 98 -14.00 -7.86 -6.50
N ARG A 99 -14.60 -7.14 -7.48
CA ARG A 99 -16.01 -6.69 -7.44
C ARG A 99 -17.02 -7.82 -7.33
N LYS A 100 -16.72 -8.96 -7.93
CA LYS A 100 -17.64 -10.11 -7.98
C LYS A 100 -17.65 -10.93 -6.69
N ASP A 101 -16.72 -10.68 -5.78
CA ASP A 101 -16.61 -11.45 -4.55
C ASP A 101 -17.28 -10.73 -3.37
N PRO A 102 -18.35 -11.31 -2.78
CA PRO A 102 -19.06 -10.67 -1.68
C PRO A 102 -18.20 -10.43 -0.44
N MET A 103 -17.21 -11.28 -0.16
CA MET A 103 -16.34 -11.14 1.01
C MET A 103 -15.32 -10.01 0.80
N VAL A 104 -14.79 -9.88 -0.43
CA VAL A 104 -13.96 -8.73 -0.80
C VAL A 104 -14.76 -7.43 -0.73
N GLU A 105 -15.96 -7.38 -1.31
CA GLU A 105 -16.78 -6.16 -1.24
C GLU A 105 -17.11 -5.79 0.22
N LYS A 106 -17.36 -6.80 1.08
CA LYS A 106 -17.52 -6.59 2.52
C LYS A 106 -16.28 -6.02 3.19
N ALA A 107 -15.11 -6.58 2.91
CA ALA A 107 -13.82 -6.09 3.42
C ALA A 107 -13.47 -4.69 2.87
N ARG A 108 -14.07 -4.29 1.75
CA ARG A 108 -13.93 -2.96 1.18
C ARG A 108 -14.92 -1.92 1.73
N GLU A 109 -15.84 -2.28 2.62
CA GLU A 109 -16.68 -1.30 3.31
C GLU A 109 -15.86 -0.46 4.29
N GLY A 110 -16.00 0.87 4.23
CA GLY A 110 -15.31 1.79 5.14
C GLY A 110 -14.90 3.09 4.46
N ASP A 111 -14.34 4.00 5.25
CA ASP A 111 -13.77 5.24 4.74
C ASP A 111 -12.47 4.94 3.99
N LYS A 112 -12.24 5.65 2.89
CA LYS A 112 -11.09 5.41 1.99
C LYS A 112 -9.94 6.34 2.30
N GLU A 113 -8.71 5.83 2.16
CA GLU A 113 -7.46 6.59 2.24
C GLU A 113 -7.36 7.43 3.52
N VAL A 114 -7.69 6.86 4.68
CA VAL A 114 -7.71 7.61 5.95
C VAL A 114 -6.29 7.86 6.44
N ILE A 115 -5.92 9.15 6.52
CA ILE A 115 -4.63 9.58 7.06
C ILE A 115 -4.70 9.65 8.58
N MET A 116 -3.71 9.05 9.24
CA MET A 116 -3.52 9.19 10.69
C MET A 116 -2.05 9.45 11.00
N THR A 117 -1.80 10.04 12.17
CA THR A 117 -0.47 10.28 12.71
C THR A 117 -0.39 9.79 14.13
N GLY A 118 0.79 9.33 14.55
CA GLY A 118 1.05 8.88 15.91
C GLY A 118 2.53 9.00 16.24
N GLU A 119 2.93 8.47 17.38
CA GLU A 119 4.32 8.42 17.81
C GLU A 119 4.75 6.98 18.03
N LEU A 120 5.87 6.59 17.41
CA LEU A 120 6.53 5.31 17.67
C LEU A 120 8.02 5.57 17.82
N PHE A 121 8.62 4.99 18.87
CA PHE A 121 10.05 5.08 19.14
C PHE A 121 10.55 6.54 19.18
N ASP A 122 9.83 7.40 19.91
CA ASP A 122 10.11 8.83 20.08
C ASP A 122 10.18 9.62 18.76
N MET A 123 9.55 9.11 17.70
CA MET A 123 9.45 9.78 16.41
C MET A 123 8.00 9.91 15.98
N PRO A 124 7.63 11.01 15.31
CA PRO A 124 6.32 11.15 14.69
C PRO A 124 6.21 10.27 13.44
N TRP A 125 5.11 9.55 13.30
CA TRP A 125 4.79 8.70 12.15
C TRP A 125 3.51 9.14 11.45
N LYS A 126 3.41 8.83 10.16
CA LYS A 126 2.20 8.96 9.34
C LYS A 126 1.85 7.66 8.63
N ILE A 127 0.56 7.38 8.58
CA ILE A 127 -0.03 6.26 7.85
C ILE A 127 -1.16 6.76 6.96
N MET A 128 -1.49 5.95 5.95
CA MET A 128 -2.64 6.14 5.09
C MET A 128 -3.26 4.76 4.92
N ILE A 129 -4.43 4.56 5.52
CA ILE A 129 -5.17 3.31 5.52
C ILE A 129 -6.11 3.31 4.30
N ASP A 130 -5.94 2.35 3.39
CA ASP A 130 -6.78 2.27 2.18
C ASP A 130 -8.27 2.17 2.51
N ILE A 131 -8.62 1.40 3.54
CA ILE A 131 -10.01 1.13 3.95
C ILE A 131 -10.10 1.05 5.48
N TYR A 132 -10.73 2.03 6.11
CA TYR A 132 -10.90 2.11 7.55
C TYR A 132 -12.35 1.85 7.95
N ASN A 133 -12.61 0.82 8.78
CA ASN A 133 -13.96 0.46 9.19
C ASN A 133 -14.07 0.31 10.72
N PRO A 134 -14.29 1.42 11.44
CA PRO A 134 -14.38 1.40 12.90
C PRO A 134 -15.63 0.69 13.43
N LYS A 135 -16.68 0.56 12.62
CA LYS A 135 -17.91 -0.17 13.02
C LYS A 135 -17.66 -1.67 13.16
N LEU A 136 -16.76 -2.21 12.34
CA LEU A 136 -16.37 -3.61 12.38
C LEU A 136 -15.09 -3.84 13.21
N GLY A 137 -14.41 -2.77 13.64
CA GLY A 137 -13.14 -2.87 14.34
C GLY A 137 -12.03 -3.43 13.45
N VAL A 138 -12.03 -3.07 12.16
CA VAL A 138 -11.07 -3.57 11.17
C VAL A 138 -10.53 -2.43 10.31
N PHE A 139 -9.35 -2.64 9.74
CA PHE A 139 -8.86 -1.85 8.63
C PHE A 139 -8.25 -2.78 7.58
N THR A 140 -8.20 -2.34 6.33
CA THR A 140 -7.81 -3.20 5.22
C THR A 140 -6.93 -2.43 4.24
N ASP A 141 -5.87 -3.10 3.78
CA ASP A 141 -4.95 -2.61 2.77
C ASP A 141 -5.07 -3.51 1.51
N LEU A 142 -5.11 -2.89 0.33
CA LEU A 142 -5.22 -3.58 -0.95
C LEU A 142 -3.83 -3.76 -1.55
N LYS A 143 -3.48 -4.98 -1.95
CA LYS A 143 -2.18 -5.28 -2.56
C LYS A 143 -2.35 -5.96 -3.91
N THR A 144 -1.71 -5.41 -4.94
CA THR A 144 -1.46 -6.16 -6.18
C THR A 144 -0.15 -6.93 -6.03
N CYS A 145 -0.18 -8.24 -6.23
CA CYS A 145 1.01 -9.09 -6.16
C CYS A 145 1.21 -9.84 -7.49
N ARG A 146 2.36 -10.51 -7.65
CA ARG A 146 2.62 -11.29 -8.85
C ARG A 146 1.76 -12.56 -8.88
N GLU A 147 1.86 -13.33 -7.81
CA GLU A 147 1.24 -14.64 -7.56
C GLU A 147 1.05 -14.70 -6.04
N ILE A 148 -0.16 -15.04 -5.55
CA ILE A 148 -0.47 -14.95 -4.10
C ILE A 148 0.29 -16.01 -3.30
N HIS A 149 0.31 -17.25 -3.78
CA HIS A 149 0.95 -18.38 -3.10
C HIS A 149 2.44 -18.55 -3.43
N ARG A 150 3.04 -17.59 -4.13
CA ARG A 150 4.48 -17.62 -4.42
C ARG A 150 5.28 -17.37 -3.16
N THR A 151 6.29 -18.21 -2.94
CA THR A 151 7.26 -18.01 -1.88
C THR A 151 8.55 -17.39 -2.41
N TYR A 152 9.23 -16.62 -1.57
CA TYR A 152 10.48 -15.94 -1.84
C TYR A 152 11.55 -16.47 -0.87
N TRP A 153 12.79 -16.60 -1.34
CA TRP A 153 13.90 -16.96 -0.46
C TRP A 153 14.43 -15.69 0.21
N ASN A 154 14.40 -15.65 1.53
CA ASN A 154 14.98 -14.59 2.34
C ASN A 154 16.41 -14.98 2.70
N GLU A 155 17.41 -14.28 2.16
CA GLU A 155 18.82 -14.59 2.38
C GLU A 155 19.28 -14.30 3.83
N ASP A 156 18.69 -13.30 4.48
CA ASP A 156 19.06 -12.88 5.84
C ASP A 156 18.57 -13.88 6.88
N LEU A 157 17.30 -14.32 6.75
CA LEU A 157 16.66 -15.28 7.65
C LEU A 157 16.89 -16.74 7.24
N ARG A 158 17.38 -16.97 6.01
CA ARG A 158 17.64 -18.30 5.42
C ARG A 158 16.42 -19.20 5.40
N GLU A 159 15.27 -18.64 5.03
CA GLU A 159 13.99 -19.34 4.95
C GLU A 159 13.15 -18.90 3.76
N ARG A 160 12.13 -19.70 3.42
CA ARG A 160 11.13 -19.32 2.42
C ARG A 160 9.99 -18.58 3.10
N GLN A 161 9.68 -17.41 2.58
CA GLN A 161 8.62 -16.53 3.08
C GLN A 161 7.53 -16.38 2.03
N ASN A 162 6.29 -16.15 2.47
CA ASN A 162 5.23 -15.69 1.58
C ASN A 162 5.45 -14.20 1.22
N PHE A 163 4.60 -13.61 0.37
CA PHE A 163 4.76 -12.21 -0.03
C PHE A 163 4.44 -11.20 1.10
N ILE A 164 3.61 -11.57 2.09
CA ILE A 164 3.30 -10.73 3.25
C ILE A 164 4.58 -10.48 4.04
N ASP A 165 5.28 -11.54 4.42
CA ASP A 165 6.48 -11.45 5.25
C ASP A 165 7.66 -10.89 4.44
N TYR A 166 7.86 -11.39 3.22
CA TYR A 166 9.01 -11.00 2.39
C TYR A 166 9.01 -9.51 2.05
N TRP A 167 7.84 -8.92 1.78
CA TRP A 167 7.70 -7.50 1.50
C TRP A 167 7.37 -6.66 2.73
N GLY A 168 7.33 -7.25 3.93
CA GLY A 168 7.12 -6.56 5.20
C GLY A 168 5.71 -5.95 5.35
N HIS A 169 4.67 -6.61 4.83
CA HIS A 169 3.29 -6.16 4.99
C HIS A 169 2.76 -6.42 6.40
N ASP A 170 3.25 -7.46 7.07
CA ASP A 170 3.13 -7.69 8.51
C ASP A 170 3.59 -6.48 9.34
N VAL A 171 4.78 -5.94 9.05
CA VAL A 171 5.32 -4.74 9.71
C VAL A 171 4.44 -3.52 9.40
N GLN A 172 3.93 -3.42 8.18
CA GLN A 172 2.98 -2.35 7.83
C GLN A 172 1.72 -2.43 8.68
N MET A 173 1.11 -3.62 8.81
CA MET A 173 -0.09 -3.82 9.60
C MET A 173 0.15 -3.51 11.08
N ALA A 174 1.30 -3.90 11.65
CA ALA A 174 1.64 -3.60 13.04
C ALA A 174 1.79 -2.09 13.30
N VAL A 175 2.51 -1.37 12.43
CA VAL A 175 2.65 0.10 12.52
C VAL A 175 1.29 0.78 12.39
N TYR A 176 0.46 0.34 11.45
CA TYR A 176 -0.86 0.93 11.21
C TYR A 176 -1.79 0.69 12.40
N ALA A 177 -1.80 -0.53 12.95
CA ALA A 177 -2.63 -0.88 14.10
C ALA A 177 -2.27 -0.04 15.34
N GLU A 178 -0.99 0.18 15.63
CA GLU A 178 -0.59 1.01 16.77
C GLU A 178 -0.93 2.48 16.58
N ILE A 179 -0.69 3.05 15.40
CA ILE A 179 -1.04 4.46 15.14
C ILE A 179 -2.56 4.65 15.15
N GLU A 180 -3.34 3.72 14.59
CA GLU A 180 -4.80 3.72 14.70
C GLU A 180 -5.25 3.71 16.16
N ARG A 181 -4.70 2.81 16.96
CA ARG A 181 -5.05 2.66 18.37
C ARG A 181 -4.77 3.95 19.15
N GLN A 182 -3.61 4.59 18.92
CA GLN A 182 -3.27 5.89 19.51
C GLN A 182 -4.26 6.98 19.08
N GLN A 183 -4.54 7.09 17.78
CA GLN A 183 -5.43 8.12 17.22
C GLN A 183 -6.85 8.00 17.79
N ARG A 184 -7.33 6.78 18.01
CA ARG A 184 -8.64 6.52 18.61
C ARG A 184 -8.62 6.57 20.14
N SER A 185 -7.45 6.71 20.78
CA SER A 185 -7.28 6.54 22.23
C SER A 185 -7.86 5.21 22.74
N GLY A 186 -7.70 4.14 21.96
CA GLY A 186 -8.28 2.83 22.21
C GLY A 186 -7.43 1.94 23.12
N GLU A 187 -8.10 1.08 23.88
CA GLU A 187 -7.43 0.06 24.71
C GLU A 187 -7.01 -1.19 23.91
N GLY A 188 -7.67 -1.46 22.78
CA GLY A 188 -7.41 -2.62 21.92
C GLY A 188 -7.21 -2.26 20.45
N TYR A 189 -6.56 -3.18 19.73
CA TYR A 189 -6.26 -3.07 18.31
C TYR A 189 -7.47 -3.45 17.45
N PHE A 190 -7.63 -2.75 16.33
CA PHE A 190 -8.45 -3.22 15.22
C PHE A 190 -7.74 -4.31 14.45
N ALA A 191 -8.50 -5.26 13.90
CA ALA A 191 -7.94 -6.36 13.12
C ALA A 191 -7.48 -5.84 11.74
N PRO A 192 -6.19 -5.96 11.39
CA PRO A 192 -5.70 -5.66 10.06
C PRO A 192 -6.11 -6.76 9.08
N HIS A 193 -6.44 -6.38 7.85
CA HIS A 193 -6.57 -7.29 6.73
C HIS A 193 -5.74 -6.82 5.54
N VAL A 194 -5.32 -7.76 4.70
CA VAL A 194 -4.80 -7.47 3.37
C VAL A 194 -5.67 -8.16 2.34
N ILE A 195 -6.27 -7.39 1.43
CA ILE A 195 -6.87 -7.94 0.21
C ILE A 195 -5.75 -8.04 -0.81
N ALA A 196 -5.41 -9.25 -1.25
CA ALA A 196 -4.44 -9.47 -2.30
C ALA A 196 -5.15 -9.79 -3.62
N VAL A 197 -4.61 -9.28 -4.73
CA VAL A 197 -5.01 -9.67 -6.08
C VAL A 197 -3.77 -9.92 -6.95
N SER A 198 -3.74 -11.04 -7.67
CA SER A 198 -2.57 -11.47 -8.42
C SER A 198 -2.54 -10.96 -9.86
N LYS A 199 -1.34 -10.91 -10.45
CA LYS A 199 -1.09 -10.54 -11.87
C LYS A 199 -1.22 -11.73 -12.81
N GLU A 200 -1.69 -12.87 -12.32
CA GLU A 200 -1.96 -14.06 -13.13
C GLU A 200 -3.14 -13.80 -14.08
N ASN A 201 -3.29 -14.67 -15.08
CA ASN A 201 -4.42 -14.62 -15.99
C ASN A 201 -5.08 -16.01 -16.07
N PRO A 202 -6.26 -16.21 -15.45
CA PRO A 202 -7.06 -15.19 -14.74
C PRO A 202 -6.43 -14.73 -13.41
N PRO A 203 -6.71 -13.49 -12.94
CA PRO A 203 -6.26 -13.03 -11.63
C PRO A 203 -6.85 -13.87 -10.49
N ASP A 204 -6.01 -14.15 -9.49
CA ASP A 204 -6.44 -14.75 -8.23
C ASP A 204 -6.61 -13.67 -7.15
N LYS A 205 -7.31 -14.00 -6.06
CA LYS A 205 -7.53 -13.09 -4.93
C LYS A 205 -7.66 -13.83 -3.60
N GLU A 206 -7.19 -13.19 -2.53
CA GLU A 206 -7.25 -13.73 -1.18
C GLU A 206 -7.36 -12.59 -0.16
N ILE A 207 -7.98 -12.86 1.00
CA ILE A 207 -7.97 -11.94 2.14
C ILE A 207 -7.12 -12.57 3.24
N PHE A 208 -6.03 -11.89 3.59
CA PHE A 208 -5.19 -12.25 4.72
C PHE A 208 -5.71 -11.56 5.97
N HIS A 209 -5.83 -12.33 7.05
CA HIS A 209 -6.20 -11.85 8.36
C HIS A 209 -5.00 -11.88 9.30
N PHE A 210 -4.81 -10.80 10.05
CA PHE A 210 -3.76 -10.69 11.06
C PHE A 210 -4.42 -10.77 12.44
N ILE A 211 -3.87 -11.61 13.32
CA ILE A 211 -4.37 -11.86 14.69
C ILE A 211 -3.41 -11.21 15.68
#